data_AF-A0A8E6EV97-F1
#
_entry.id   AF-A0A8E6EV97-F1
#
_cell.length_a   1.000
_cell.length_b   1.000
_cell.length_c   1.000
_cell.angle_alpha   90.00
_cell.angle_beta   90.00
_cell.angle_gamma   90.00
#
_symmetry.space_group_name_H-M   'P 1'
#
loop_
_entity.id
_entity.type
_entity.pdbx_description
1 polymer ?
#
loop_
_entity_poly.entity_id
_entity_poly.type
_entity_poly.pdbx_seq_one_letter_code
_entity_poly.pdbx_strand_id
1 'polypeptide(L)'
;MEDSTIKKWIEDLDSTKFATREQASNELAKAGEAAESALRKTLAGGPSSESKNQIEKILEVIKKRPLSSSTLRELRAVQVLIWIGTPAAKELLRAWAEGDERLALVQAARKALK
;
A
#
# COMPACT_ATOMS: atom_id res chain seq x y z
N MET A 1 -0.08 -9.36 11.05
CA MET A 1 0.41 -10.45 10.20
C MET A 1 1.91 -10.39 10.23
N GLU A 2 2.59 -11.52 10.40
CA GLU A 2 4.05 -11.54 10.45
C GLU A 2 4.63 -11.35 9.05
N ASP A 3 5.58 -10.42 8.89
CA ASP A 3 6.25 -10.13 7.62
C ASP A 3 6.87 -11.38 6.96
N SER A 4 7.21 -12.39 7.77
CA SER A 4 7.68 -13.70 7.35
C SER A 4 6.68 -14.45 6.46
N THR A 5 5.39 -14.33 6.75
CA THR A 5 4.33 -15.03 6.02
C THR A 5 4.10 -14.41 4.65
N ILE A 6 4.12 -13.07 4.59
CA ILE A 6 3.98 -12.32 3.33
C ILE A 6 5.15 -12.62 2.39
N LYS A 7 6.39 -12.69 2.91
CA LYS A 7 7.56 -13.07 2.11
C LYS A 7 7.41 -14.46 1.51
N LYS A 8 6.96 -15.44 2.31
CA LYS A 8 6.72 -16.80 1.83
C LYS A 8 5.69 -16.84 0.71
N TRP A 9 4.56 -16.13 0.85
CA TRP A 9 3.58 -16.06 -0.23
C TRP A 9 4.12 -15.40 -1.49
N ILE A 10 5.01 -14.41 -1.36
CA ILE A 10 5.66 -13.79 -2.51
C ILE A 10 6.57 -14.80 -3.23
N GLU A 11 7.35 -15.60 -2.49
CA GLU A 11 8.18 -16.67 -3.07
C GLU A 11 7.31 -17.74 -3.75
N ASP A 12 6.17 -18.08 -3.16
CA ASP A 12 5.21 -19.05 -3.68
C ASP A 12 4.53 -18.59 -4.98
N LEU A 13 4.64 -17.31 -5.38
CA LEU A 13 4.13 -16.82 -6.68
C LEU A 13 4.89 -17.39 -7.89
N ASP A 14 6.16 -17.79 -7.71
CA ASP A 14 6.97 -18.45 -8.74
C ASP A 14 6.95 -19.99 -8.61
N SER A 15 6.08 -20.54 -7.76
CA SER A 15 6.00 -21.99 -7.57
C SER A 15 5.61 -22.72 -8.86
N THR A 16 6.21 -23.89 -9.10
CA THR A 16 5.84 -24.77 -10.22
C THR A 16 4.46 -25.41 -10.03
N LYS A 17 3.93 -25.40 -8.81
CA LYS A 17 2.61 -25.95 -8.48
C LYS A 17 1.55 -24.86 -8.60
N PHE A 18 0.63 -25.03 -9.54
CA PHE A 18 -0.49 -24.10 -9.76
C PHE A 18 -1.27 -23.79 -8.48
N ALA A 19 -1.64 -24.82 -7.71
CA ALA A 19 -2.41 -24.65 -6.47
C ALA A 19 -1.69 -23.77 -5.43
N THR A 20 -0.35 -23.88 -5.34
CA THR A 20 0.46 -23.08 -4.43
C THR A 20 0.48 -21.61 -4.86
N ARG A 21 0.68 -21.34 -6.15
CA ARG A 21 0.64 -19.97 -6.70
C ARG A 21 -0.72 -19.31 -6.52
N GLU A 22 -1.79 -20.06 -6.78
CA GLU A 22 -3.16 -19.56 -6.64
C GLU A 22 -3.49 -19.22 -5.19
N GLN A 23 -3.12 -20.10 -4.25
CA GLN A 23 -3.29 -19.85 -2.82
C GLN A 23 -2.51 -18.61 -2.38
N ALA A 24 -1.23 -18.50 -2.75
CA ALA A 24 -0.40 -17.36 -2.43
C ALA A 24 -0.98 -16.04 -2.99
N SER A 25 -1.44 -16.05 -4.25
CA SER A 25 -2.08 -14.88 -4.87
C SER A 25 -3.32 -14.44 -4.09
N ASN A 26 -4.15 -15.40 -3.67
CA ASN A 26 -5.37 -15.12 -2.92
C ASN A 26 -5.07 -14.57 -1.51
N GLU A 27 -4.12 -15.14 -0.80
CA GLU A 27 -3.74 -14.68 0.54
C GLU A 27 -3.08 -13.29 0.51
N LEU A 28 -2.23 -13.02 -0.49
CA LEU A 28 -1.66 -11.68 -0.71
C LEU A 28 -2.74 -10.65 -1.03
N ALA A 29 -3.73 -11.00 -1.86
CA ALA A 29 -4.86 -10.13 -2.15
C ALA A 29 -5.70 -9.88 -0.89
N LYS A 30 -5.94 -10.90 -0.05
CA LYS A 30 -6.63 -10.76 1.24
C LYS A 30 -5.89 -9.84 2.20
N ALA A 31 -4.57 -9.97 2.28
CA ALA A 31 -3.73 -9.17 3.16
C ALA A 31 -3.74 -7.66 2.86
N GLY A 32 -4.08 -7.24 1.63
CA GLY A 32 -4.38 -5.85 1.32
C GLY A 32 -3.19 -4.91 1.52
N GLU A 33 -3.41 -3.79 2.21
CA GLU A 33 -2.40 -2.76 2.54
C GLU A 33 -1.15 -3.35 3.20
N ALA A 34 -1.30 -4.42 4.00
CA ALA A 34 -0.17 -5.07 4.66
C ALA A 34 0.77 -5.78 3.67
N ALA A 35 0.25 -6.34 2.58
CA ALA A 35 1.04 -6.98 1.54
C ALA A 35 1.58 -5.96 0.51
N GLU A 36 0.89 -4.84 0.30
CA GLU A 36 1.24 -3.85 -0.72
C GLU A 36 2.69 -3.37 -0.63
N SER A 37 3.16 -3.02 0.58
CA SER A 37 4.55 -2.54 0.77
C SER A 37 5.59 -3.59 0.38
N ALA A 38 5.37 -4.85 0.77
CA ALA A 38 6.26 -5.96 0.43
C ALA A 38 6.22 -6.27 -1.07
N LEU A 39 5.03 -6.32 -1.68
CA LEU A 39 4.84 -6.55 -3.11
C LEU A 39 5.56 -5.49 -3.97
N ARG A 40 5.43 -4.20 -3.61
CA ARG A 40 6.14 -3.11 -4.30
C ARG A 40 7.66 -3.20 -4.14
N LYS A 41 8.15 -3.58 -2.95
CA LYS A 41 9.58 -3.82 -2.73
C LYS A 41 10.09 -4.96 -3.61
N THR A 42 9.34 -6.06 -3.71
CA THR A 42 9.69 -7.18 -4.59
C THR A 42 9.73 -6.76 -6.06
N LEU A 43 8.76 -5.99 -6.55
CA LEU A 43 8.79 -5.44 -7.92
C LEU A 43 10.05 -4.60 -8.19
N ALA A 44 10.46 -3.78 -7.23
CA ALA A 44 11.68 -2.97 -7.35
C ALA A 44 12.96 -3.84 -7.36
N GLY A 45 12.91 -5.04 -6.78
CA GLY A 45 14.00 -6.01 -6.76
C GLY A 45 14.18 -6.83 -8.04
N GLY A 46 13.32 -6.64 -9.05
CA GLY A 46 13.42 -7.34 -10.34
C GLY A 46 13.06 -8.82 -10.27
N PRO A 47 11.78 -9.18 -9.99
CA PRO A 47 11.34 -10.56 -9.93
C PRO A 47 11.24 -11.18 -11.33
N SER A 48 10.94 -12.48 -11.41
CA SER A 48 10.65 -13.16 -12.67
C SER A 48 9.50 -12.47 -13.44
N SER A 49 9.42 -12.66 -14.76
CA SER A 49 8.31 -12.11 -15.55
C SER A 49 6.93 -12.62 -15.10
N GLU A 50 6.84 -13.87 -14.65
CA GLU A 50 5.59 -14.48 -14.15
C GLU A 50 5.20 -13.85 -12.81
N SER A 51 6.13 -13.79 -11.85
CA SER A 51 5.94 -13.11 -10.57
C SER A 51 5.60 -11.64 -10.74
N LYS A 52 6.29 -10.92 -11.63
CA LYS A 52 6.01 -9.51 -11.91
C LYS A 52 4.55 -9.30 -12.32
N ASN A 53 4.07 -10.08 -13.29
CA ASN A 53 2.69 -9.99 -13.79
C ASN A 53 1.67 -10.32 -12.68
N GLN A 54 1.94 -11.33 -11.84
CA GLN A 54 1.06 -11.65 -10.73
C GLN A 54 1.05 -10.57 -9.65
N ILE A 55 2.21 -10.04 -9.28
CA ILE A 55 2.29 -8.97 -8.29
C ILE A 55 1.52 -7.72 -8.77
N GLU A 56 1.68 -7.34 -10.04
CA GLU A 56 0.95 -6.21 -10.63
C GLU A 56 -0.57 -6.42 -10.57
N LYS A 57 -1.07 -7.62 -10.90
CA LYS A 57 -2.50 -7.96 -10.78
C LYS A 57 -3.00 -7.88 -9.35
N ILE A 58 -2.23 -8.41 -8.39
CA ILE A 58 -2.61 -8.36 -6.96
C ILE A 58 -2.67 -6.90 -6.49
N LEU A 59 -1.69 -6.07 -6.87
CA LEU A 59 -1.68 -4.64 -6.54
C LEU A 59 -2.89 -3.90 -7.11
N GLU A 60 -3.33 -4.23 -8.33
CA GLU A 60 -4.56 -3.66 -8.90
C GLU A 60 -5.83 -4.08 -8.15
N VAL A 61 -5.88 -5.32 -7.65
CA VAL A 61 -6.98 -5.79 -6.79
C VAL A 61 -6.97 -5.04 -5.46
N ILE A 62 -5.81 -4.87 -4.83
CA ILE A 62 -5.67 -4.13 -3.57
C ILE A 62 -6.11 -2.68 -3.76
N LYS A 63 -5.69 -2.02 -4.84
CA LYS A 63 -6.04 -0.63 -5.15
C LYS A 63 -7.54 -0.40 -5.33
N LYS A 64 -8.28 -1.40 -5.82
CA LYS A 64 -9.74 -1.33 -6.01
C LYS A 64 -10.54 -1.57 -4.73
N ARG A 65 -9.90 -2.01 -3.64
CA ARG A 65 -10.60 -2.24 -2.38
C ARG A 65 -11.00 -0.90 -1.74
N PRO A 66 -12.12 -0.89 -0.98
CA PRO A 66 -12.42 0.22 -0.10
C PRO A 66 -11.26 0.49 0.85
N LEU A 67 -11.00 1.77 1.10
CA LEU A 67 -9.97 2.20 2.04
C LEU A 67 -10.27 1.63 3.44
N SER A 68 -9.20 1.25 4.15
CA SER A 68 -9.33 0.81 5.53
C SER A 68 -9.85 1.95 6.43
N SER A 69 -10.45 1.60 7.57
CA SER A 69 -10.98 2.59 8.51
C SER A 69 -9.90 3.51 9.09
N SER A 70 -8.66 3.01 9.23
CA SER A 70 -7.47 3.80 9.58
C SER A 70 -7.12 4.79 8.47
N THR A 71 -7.01 4.32 7.23
CA THR A 71 -6.69 5.19 6.08
C THR A 71 -7.76 6.28 5.90
N LEU A 72 -9.05 5.95 6.04
CA LEU A 72 -10.13 6.93 6.01
C LEU A 72 -10.02 7.97 7.12
N ARG A 73 -9.60 7.58 8.33
CA ARG A 73 -9.42 8.49 9.46
C ARG A 73 -8.30 9.48 9.19
N GLU A 74 -7.17 9.00 8.65
CA GLU A 74 -6.03 9.83 8.25
C GLU A 74 -6.41 10.87 7.18
N LEU A 75 -7.10 10.43 6.12
CA LEU A 75 -7.56 11.34 5.07
C LEU A 75 -8.56 12.38 5.58
N ARG A 76 -9.44 12.01 6.51
CA ARG A 76 -10.35 12.95 7.17
C ARG A 76 -9.61 13.95 8.05
N ALA A 77 -8.56 13.52 8.76
CA ALA A 77 -7.73 14.44 9.53
C ALA A 77 -7.08 15.49 8.63
N VAL A 78 -6.54 15.09 7.47
CA VAL A 78 -6.05 16.02 6.45
C VAL A 78 -7.15 16.98 5.99
N GLN A 79 -8.35 16.46 5.69
CA GLN A 79 -9.48 17.29 5.26
C GLN A 79 -9.89 18.33 6.30
N VAL A 80 -9.91 17.96 7.59
CA VAL A 80 -10.20 18.88 8.69
C VAL A 80 -9.13 19.97 8.78
N LEU A 81 -7.84 19.64 8.64
CA LEU A 81 -6.76 20.62 8.64
C LEU A 81 -6.85 21.59 7.46
N ILE A 82 -7.25 21.11 6.27
CA ILE A 82 -7.53 21.95 5.11
C ILE A 82 -8.64 22.96 5.43
N TRP A 83 -9.74 22.50 6.03
CA TRP A 83 -10.87 23.36 6.39
C TRP A 83 -10.50 24.39 7.47
N ILE A 84 -9.67 24.01 8.44
CA ILE A 84 -9.16 24.93 9.47
C ILE A 84 -8.32 26.05 8.84
N GLY A 85 -7.45 25.72 7.87
CA GLY A 85 -6.77 26.71 7.02
C GLY A 85 -5.78 27.66 7.72
N THR A 86 -5.52 27.49 9.02
CA THR A 86 -4.61 28.34 9.79
C THR A 86 -3.14 28.07 9.47
N PRO A 87 -2.20 29.00 9.78
CA PRO A 87 -0.77 28.74 9.63
C PRO A 87 -0.32 27.46 10.36
N ALA A 88 -0.80 27.23 11.59
CA ALA A 88 -0.49 26.03 12.36
C ALA A 88 -0.99 24.73 11.67
N ALA A 89 -2.18 24.77 11.05
CA ALA A 89 -2.67 23.64 10.28
C ALA A 89 -1.79 23.34 9.05
N LYS A 90 -1.29 24.38 8.37
CA LYS A 90 -0.35 24.23 7.25
C LYS A 90 0.99 23.66 7.70
N GLU A 91 1.53 24.08 8.85
CA GLU A 91 2.77 23.50 9.38
C GLU A 91 2.61 22.01 9.68
N LEU A 92 1.48 21.61 10.28
CA LEU A 92 1.21 20.20 10.54
C LEU A 92 1.09 19.38 9.25
N LEU A 93 0.42 19.93 8.22
CA LEU A 93 0.36 19.29 6.90
C LEU A 93 1.76 19.16 6.27
N ARG A 94 2.66 20.13 6.47
CA ARG A 94 4.06 20.01 6.01
C ARG A 94 4.79 18.89 6.73
N ALA A 95 4.67 18.81 8.04
CA ALA A 95 5.28 17.74 8.82
C ALA A 95 4.78 16.35 8.36
N TRP A 96 3.48 16.21 8.07
CA TRP A 96 2.93 14.96 7.53
C TRP A 96 3.34 14.67 6.09
N ALA A 97 3.70 15.69 5.30
CA ALA A 97 4.14 15.54 3.92
C ALA A 97 5.59 15.00 3.77
N GLU A 98 6.37 14.96 4.86
CA GLU A 98 7.77 14.50 4.87
C GLU A 98 7.93 12.97 4.98
N GLY A 99 6.84 12.24 5.23
CA GLY A 99 6.88 10.78 5.40
C GLY A 99 7.08 9.98 4.10
N ASP A 100 6.91 8.66 4.21
CA ASP A 100 6.95 7.73 3.07
C ASP A 100 5.83 8.07 2.06
N GLU A 101 6.21 8.44 0.84
CA GLU A 101 5.30 8.86 -0.23
C GLU A 101 4.29 7.77 -0.63
N ARG A 102 4.50 6.52 -0.22
CA ARG A 102 3.53 5.44 -0.44
C ARG A 102 2.32 5.53 0.48
N LEU A 103 2.41 6.24 1.60
CA LEU A 103 1.30 6.38 2.55
C LEU A 103 0.27 7.37 2.04
N ALA A 104 -1.01 6.98 2.13
CA ALA A 104 -2.14 7.81 1.72
C ALA A 104 -2.17 9.17 2.44
N LEU A 105 -1.82 9.18 3.74
CA LEU A 105 -1.67 10.39 4.55
C LEU A 105 -0.67 11.39 3.93
N VAL A 106 0.52 10.91 3.58
CA VAL A 106 1.62 11.74 3.05
C VAL A 106 1.23 12.32 1.69
N GLN A 107 0.65 11.50 0.81
CA GLN A 107 0.17 11.96 -0.50
C GLN A 107 -0.93 13.02 -0.36
N ALA A 108 -1.89 12.79 0.53
CA ALA A 108 -2.98 13.73 0.78
C ALA A 108 -2.47 15.05 1.37
N ALA A 109 -1.54 15.00 2.32
CA ALA A 109 -0.91 16.18 2.92
C ALA A 109 -0.11 16.99 1.88
N ARG A 110 0.70 16.33 1.03
CA ARG A 110 1.40 16.99 -0.08
C ARG A 110 0.44 17.67 -1.05
N LYS A 111 -0.66 16.99 -1.40
CA LYS A 111 -1.68 17.54 -2.30
C LYS A 111 -2.39 18.75 -1.69
N ALA A 112 -2.60 18.75 -0.37
CA ALA A 112 -3.23 19.84 0.37
C ALA A 112 -2.40 21.14 0.43
N LEU A 113 -1.08 21.02 0.24
CA LEU A 113 -0.13 22.14 0.30
C LEU A 113 0.17 22.77 -1.08
N LYS A 114 -0.34 22.17 -2.16
CA LYS A 114 -0.31 22.74 -3.51
C LYS A 114 -1.47 23.71 -3.69
#